data_AF-A0AAP9J0C6-F1
#
_entry.id   AF-A0AAP9J0C6-F1
#
_cell.length_a   1.000
_cell.length_b   1.000
_cell.length_c   1.000
_cell.angle_alpha   90.00
_cell.angle_beta   90.00
_cell.angle_gamma   90.00
#
_symmetry.space_group_name_H-M   'P 1'
#
loop_
_entity.id
_entity.type
_entity.pdbx_description
1 polymer ?
#
loop_
_entity_poly.entity_id
_entity_poly.type
_entity_poly.pdbx_seq_one_letter_code
_entity_poly.pdbx_strand_id
1 'polypeptide(L)'
;MINPNNKEFINYTDESFLYGWCENCNTGVILSDTDEIQAEIQQKYDTFVKENGKEPAYAVCDIVWKDNNDLESVKIQLSADSNPDEDDDFFFYCNGLNDLKSLCDFGSEDFIVTEIDRLENND
;
A
#
# COMPACT_ATOMS: atom_id res chain seq x y z
N MET A 1 18.84 11.38 17.10
CA MET A 1 20.00 12.31 17.20
C MET A 1 20.51 12.33 18.63
N ILE A 2 21.81 12.06 18.80
CA ILE A 2 22.50 12.08 20.10
C ILE A 2 23.57 13.18 20.03
N ASN A 3 23.65 14.01 21.07
CA ASN A 3 24.73 14.98 21.19
C ASN A 3 26.06 14.27 21.51
N PRO A 4 27.11 14.38 20.67
CA PRO A 4 28.34 13.62 20.85
C PRO A 4 29.17 14.04 22.07
N ASN A 5 28.95 15.25 22.61
CA ASN A 5 29.73 15.78 23.72
C ASN A 5 29.22 15.31 25.08
N ASN A 6 27.91 15.20 25.24
CA ASN A 6 27.27 14.84 26.52
C ASN A 6 26.44 13.55 26.48
N LYS A 7 26.32 12.92 25.30
CA LYS A 7 25.54 11.70 25.06
C LYS A 7 24.04 11.83 25.33
N GLU A 8 23.52 13.05 25.44
CA GLU A 8 22.08 13.27 25.58
C GLU A 8 21.37 12.93 24.28
N PHE A 9 20.29 12.17 24.41
CA PHE A 9 19.31 12.00 23.35
C PHE A 9 18.55 13.32 23.17
N ILE A 10 18.48 13.82 21.93
CA ILE A 10 17.77 15.07 21.60
C ILE A 10 16.37 14.75 21.09
N ASN A 11 16.31 14.02 19.98
CA ASN A 11 15.09 13.67 19.27
C ASN A 11 15.36 12.55 18.27
N TYR A 12 14.32 11.94 17.73
CA TYR A 12 14.41 11.12 16.52
C TYR A 12 14.60 12.01 15.30
N THR A 13 15.28 11.51 14.26
CA THR A 13 15.36 12.18 12.96
C THR A 13 14.12 11.84 12.14
N ASP A 14 13.82 12.65 11.12
CA ASP A 14 12.58 12.55 10.34
C ASP A 14 12.37 11.18 9.69
N GLU A 15 13.46 10.46 9.39
CA GLU A 15 13.42 9.11 8.80
C GLU A 15 13.40 7.97 9.83
N SER A 16 13.48 8.26 11.13
CA SER A 16 13.63 7.23 12.19
C SER A 16 12.42 6.30 12.33
N PHE A 17 11.26 6.69 11.79
CA PHE A 17 10.04 5.89 11.79
C PHE A 17 9.69 5.36 10.41
N LEU A 18 10.54 5.54 9.41
CA LEU A 18 10.28 5.03 8.06
C LEU A 18 10.59 3.54 7.93
N TYR A 19 11.51 3.00 8.74
CA TYR A 19 11.97 1.62 8.63
C TYR A 19 12.16 0.94 9.99
N GLY A 20 11.79 -0.32 10.08
CA GLY A 20 11.99 -1.19 11.22
C GLY A 20 12.94 -2.33 10.88
N TRP A 21 13.94 -2.59 11.74
CA TRP A 21 14.84 -3.74 11.61
C TRP A 21 14.38 -4.88 12.50
N CYS A 22 14.24 -6.08 11.93
CA CYS A 22 13.96 -7.30 12.69
C CYS A 22 15.24 -8.13 12.83
N GLU A 23 15.81 -8.19 14.03
CA GLU A 23 17.02 -8.97 14.32
C GLU A 23 16.84 -10.48 14.06
N ASN A 24 15.62 -11.00 14.27
CA ASN A 24 15.34 -12.42 14.07
C ASN A 24 15.27 -12.79 12.58
N CYS A 25 14.71 -11.88 11.76
CA CYS A 25 14.59 -12.07 10.32
C CYS A 25 15.82 -11.57 9.56
N ASN A 26 16.67 -10.77 10.23
CA ASN A 26 17.82 -10.09 9.64
C ASN A 26 17.44 -9.28 8.39
N THR A 27 16.30 -8.58 8.46
CA THR A 27 15.76 -7.74 7.38
C THR A 27 15.20 -6.42 7.93
N GLY A 28 15.24 -5.38 7.09
CA GLY A 28 14.64 -4.08 7.34
C GLY A 28 13.40 -3.89 6.47
N VAL A 29 12.29 -3.44 7.07
CA VAL A 29 11.01 -3.23 6.39
C VAL A 29 10.55 -1.79 6.56
N ILE A 30 9.85 -1.26 5.56
CA ILE A 30 9.17 0.04 5.71
C ILE A 30 8.07 -0.09 6.77
N LEU A 31 7.98 0.90 7.65
CA LEU A 31 6.87 1.04 8.59
C LEU A 31 5.80 1.92 7.94
N SER A 32 4.61 1.36 7.77
CA SER A 32 3.43 2.09 7.31
C SER A 32 2.37 2.10 8.42
N ASP A 33 1.64 3.21 8.54
CA ASP A 33 0.42 3.26 9.34
C ASP A 33 -0.71 2.63 8.51
N THR A 34 -0.91 1.33 8.69
CA THR A 34 -1.85 0.57 7.86
C THR A 34 -3.29 1.01 8.10
N ASP A 35 -3.63 1.45 9.32
CA ASP A 35 -4.95 1.98 9.66
C ASP A 35 -5.24 3.28 8.89
N GLU A 36 -4.25 4.19 8.81
CA GLU A 36 -4.38 5.44 8.04
C GLU A 36 -4.57 5.17 6.54
N ILE A 37 -3.75 4.29 5.96
CA ILE A 37 -3.82 3.95 4.53
C ILE A 37 -5.16 3.26 4.21
N GLN A 38 -5.61 2.31 5.04
CA GLN A 38 -6.90 1.65 4.86
C GLN A 38 -8.07 2.63 4.97
N ALA A 39 -7.98 3.64 5.83
CA ALA A 39 -8.97 4.71 5.96
C ALA A 39 -8.99 5.61 4.71
N GLU A 40 -7.84 5.97 4.17
CA GLU A 40 -7.74 6.73 2.91
C GLU A 40 -8.34 5.96 1.74
N ILE A 41 -8.00 4.66 1.62
CA ILE A 41 -8.57 3.76 0.61
C ILE A 41 -10.10 3.74 0.71
N GLN A 42 -10.66 3.60 1.92
CA GLN A 42 -12.11 3.65 2.13
C GLN A 42 -12.70 5.00 1.67
N GLN A 43 -12.07 6.10 2.05
CA GLN A 43 -12.56 7.44 1.72
C GLN A 43 -12.59 7.69 0.19
N LYS A 44 -11.52 7.30 -0.52
CA LYS A 44 -11.47 7.42 -1.99
C LYS A 44 -12.51 6.53 -2.65
N TYR A 45 -12.68 5.30 -2.15
CA TYR A 45 -13.68 4.38 -2.64
C TYR A 45 -15.11 4.91 -2.46
N ASP A 46 -15.45 5.39 -1.26
CA ASP A 46 -16.77 5.97 -0.97
C ASP A 46 -17.08 7.18 -1.85
N THR A 47 -16.07 8.02 -2.08
CA THR A 47 -16.16 9.19 -2.97
C THR A 47 -16.43 8.73 -4.40
N PHE A 48 -15.66 7.76 -4.89
CA PHE A 48 -15.82 7.21 -6.23
C PHE A 48 -17.21 6.61 -6.46
N VAL A 49 -17.69 5.77 -5.54
CA VAL A 49 -19.01 5.13 -5.64
C VAL A 49 -20.12 6.18 -5.61
N LYS A 50 -19.99 7.22 -4.78
CA LYS A 50 -20.95 8.32 -4.70
C LYS A 50 -21.03 9.11 -6.01
N GLU A 51 -19.90 9.34 -6.68
CA GLU A 51 -19.84 10.13 -7.91
C GLU A 51 -20.25 9.34 -9.15
N ASN A 52 -19.90 8.05 -9.21
CA ASN A 52 -20.12 7.21 -10.40
C ASN A 52 -21.35 6.31 -10.31
N GLY A 53 -21.88 6.08 -9.10
CA GLY A 53 -23.02 5.19 -8.86
C GLY A 53 -22.73 3.69 -9.02
N LYS A 54 -21.46 3.33 -9.20
CA LYS A 54 -20.96 1.94 -9.32
C LYS A 54 -19.59 1.79 -8.65
N GLU A 55 -19.25 0.55 -8.33
CA GLU A 55 -17.93 0.20 -7.80
C GLU A 55 -16.84 0.34 -8.88
N PRO A 56 -15.59 0.68 -8.51
CA PRO A 56 -14.46 0.75 -9.43
C PRO A 56 -14.05 -0.63 -9.93
N ALA A 57 -13.56 -0.70 -11.17
CA ALA A 57 -13.03 -1.92 -11.76
C ALA A 57 -11.60 -2.22 -11.30
N TYR A 58 -10.78 -1.18 -11.11
CA TYR A 58 -9.40 -1.30 -10.65
C TYR A 58 -8.94 -0.06 -9.88
N ALA A 59 -7.82 -0.22 -9.18
CA ALA A 59 -7.09 0.84 -8.49
C ALA A 59 -5.67 0.97 -9.07
N VAL A 60 -5.15 2.19 -9.09
CA VAL A 60 -3.72 2.46 -9.25
C VAL A 60 -3.18 2.74 -7.85
N CYS A 61 -2.15 1.98 -7.46
CA CYS A 61 -1.58 2.02 -6.10
C CYS A 61 -0.06 2.06 -6.17
N ASP A 62 0.56 2.67 -5.17
CA ASP A 62 1.98 2.50 -4.93
C ASP A 62 2.21 1.34 -3.96
N ILE A 63 3.12 0.46 -4.35
CA ILE A 63 3.57 -0.65 -3.53
C ILE A 63 5.03 -0.49 -3.15
N VAL A 64 5.39 -1.12 -2.04
CA VAL A 64 6.78 -1.32 -1.62
C VAL A 64 7.08 -2.81 -1.57
N TRP A 65 8.17 -3.20 -2.23
CA TRP A 65 8.70 -4.56 -2.20
C TRP A 65 9.36 -4.88 -0.86
N LYS A 66 9.08 -6.05 -0.27
CA LYS A 66 9.57 -6.43 1.06
C LYS A 66 11.05 -6.79 1.11
N ASP A 67 11.66 -7.10 -0.04
CA ASP A 67 13.05 -7.57 -0.13
C ASP A 67 14.06 -6.44 -0.28
N ASN A 68 13.77 -5.44 -1.11
CA ASN A 68 14.66 -4.32 -1.44
C ASN A 68 14.10 -2.94 -1.02
N ASN A 69 12.84 -2.86 -0.58
CA ASN A 69 12.12 -1.61 -0.29
C ASN A 69 11.98 -0.68 -1.51
N ASP A 70 12.02 -1.22 -2.73
CA ASP A 70 11.77 -0.45 -3.95
C ASP A 70 10.27 -0.10 -4.05
N LEU A 71 10.00 1.10 -4.55
CA LEU A 71 8.65 1.64 -4.74
C LEU A 71 8.22 1.53 -6.20
N GLU A 72 7.01 1.05 -6.44
CA GLU A 72 6.46 0.85 -7.78
C GLU A 72 4.97 1.17 -7.84
N SER A 73 4.54 1.89 -8.88
CA SER A 73 3.12 2.17 -9.12
C SER A 73 2.51 1.07 -10.01
N VAL A 74 1.48 0.41 -9.50
CA VAL A 74 0.88 -0.79 -10.10
C VAL A 74 -0.64 -0.66 -10.26
N LYS A 75 -1.21 -1.43 -11.19
CA LYS A 75 -2.67 -1.55 -11.34
C LYS A 75 -3.16 -2.81 -10.63
N ILE A 76 -4.07 -2.66 -9.68
CA ILE A 76 -4.70 -3.75 -8.93
C ILE A 76 -6.16 -3.84 -9.32
N GLN A 77 -6.58 -4.98 -9.82
CA GLN A 77 -7.95 -5.24 -10.21
C GLN A 77 -8.83 -5.45 -8.98
N LEU A 78 -10.05 -4.88 -9.01
CA LEU A 78 -11.03 -4.95 -7.91
C LEU A 78 -12.34 -5.64 -8.30
N SER A 79 -12.72 -5.58 -9.58
CA SER A 79 -13.96 -6.19 -10.06
C SER A 79 -13.75 -7.66 -10.44
N ALA A 80 -14.51 -8.55 -9.81
CA ALA A 80 -14.50 -9.99 -10.11
C ALA A 80 -14.91 -10.33 -11.56
N ASP A 81 -15.50 -9.37 -12.29
CA ASP A 81 -15.98 -9.57 -13.66
C ASP A 81 -14.88 -9.38 -14.73
N SER A 82 -13.68 -8.91 -14.37
CA SER A 82 -12.61 -8.79 -15.37
C SER A 82 -12.03 -10.17 -15.69
N ASN A 83 -11.88 -10.46 -16.97
CA ASN A 83 -11.32 -11.72 -17.44
C ASN A 83 -9.78 -11.65 -17.33
N PRO A 84 -9.13 -12.39 -16.41
CA PRO A 84 -7.67 -12.36 -16.27
C PRO A 84 -6.92 -12.82 -17.53
N ASP A 85 -7.60 -13.52 -18.46
CA ASP A 85 -7.04 -13.92 -19.75
C ASP A 85 -7.10 -12.81 -20.83
N GLU A 86 -7.80 -11.70 -20.59
CA GLU A 86 -7.94 -10.59 -21.54
C GLU A 86 -7.25 -9.29 -21.09
N ASP A 87 -7.11 -9.07 -19.78
CA ASP A 87 -6.51 -7.85 -19.22
C ASP A 87 -5.10 -8.11 -18.64
N ASP A 88 -4.11 -8.31 -19.53
CA ASP A 88 -2.68 -8.53 -19.21
C ASP A 88 -1.99 -7.33 -18.51
N ASP A 89 -2.73 -6.26 -18.21
CA ASP A 89 -2.21 -4.98 -17.69
C ASP A 89 -2.27 -4.88 -16.16
N PHE A 90 -2.87 -5.86 -15.47
CA PHE A 90 -2.99 -5.87 -14.01
C PHE A 90 -1.83 -6.61 -13.34
N PHE A 91 -1.27 -5.97 -12.32
CA PHE A 91 -0.20 -6.53 -11.49
C PHE A 91 -0.73 -7.57 -10.48
N PHE A 92 -1.90 -7.29 -9.90
CA PHE A 92 -2.51 -8.13 -8.87
C PHE A 92 -4.04 -8.10 -8.96
N TYR A 93 -4.67 -9.16 -8.47
CA TYR A 93 -6.12 -9.39 -8.57
C TYR A 93 -6.74 -9.48 -7.18
N CYS A 94 -7.68 -8.59 -6.87
CA CYS A 94 -8.42 -8.55 -5.61
C CYS A 94 -9.91 -8.79 -5.86
N ASN A 95 -10.59 -9.46 -4.92
CA ASN A 95 -12.04 -9.60 -4.95
C ASN A 95 -12.72 -8.46 -4.17
N GLY A 96 -12.49 -7.24 -4.63
CA GLY A 96 -13.07 -6.02 -4.07
C GLY A 96 -12.22 -5.31 -3.02
N LEU A 97 -12.85 -4.31 -2.37
CA LEU A 97 -12.18 -3.33 -1.51
C LEU A 97 -11.45 -3.93 -0.30
N ASN A 98 -12.03 -4.95 0.33
CA ASN A 98 -11.45 -5.52 1.54
C ASN A 98 -10.15 -6.29 1.25
N ASP A 99 -10.09 -6.96 0.11
CA ASP A 99 -8.87 -7.63 -0.34
C ASP A 99 -7.78 -6.60 -0.62
N LEU A 100 -8.11 -5.49 -1.30
CA LEU A 100 -7.17 -4.38 -1.51
C LEU A 100 -6.62 -3.84 -0.18
N LYS A 101 -7.48 -3.60 0.80
CA LYS A 101 -7.06 -3.11 2.13
C LYS A 101 -6.15 -4.10 2.86
N SER A 102 -6.38 -5.40 2.68
CA SER A 102 -5.52 -6.42 3.29
C SER A 102 -4.09 -6.40 2.77
N LEU A 103 -3.87 -5.87 1.56
CA LEU A 103 -2.53 -5.67 0.98
C LEU A 103 -1.75 -4.54 1.66
N CYS A 104 -2.38 -3.68 2.46
CA CYS A 104 -1.70 -2.67 3.28
C CYS A 104 -1.01 -3.29 4.50
N ASP A 105 -1.49 -4.45 4.96
CA ASP A 105 -0.91 -5.15 6.10
C ASP A 105 0.29 -6.00 5.67
N PHE A 106 1.15 -6.33 6.65
CA PHE A 106 2.27 -7.24 6.42
C PHE A 106 1.76 -8.69 6.24
N GLY A 107 1.27 -9.00 5.04
CA GLY A 107 0.71 -10.31 4.66
C GLY A 107 1.71 -11.30 4.08
N SER A 108 1.21 -12.30 3.35
CA SER A 108 2.03 -13.31 2.65
C SER A 108 2.64 -12.84 1.34
N GLU A 109 2.10 -11.79 0.73
CA GLU A 109 2.58 -11.27 -0.56
C GLU A 109 3.99 -10.67 -0.43
N ASP A 110 4.72 -10.58 -1.53
CA ASP A 110 6.09 -10.04 -1.52
C ASP A 110 6.15 -8.50 -1.50
N PHE A 111 4.99 -7.84 -1.47
CA PHE A 111 4.84 -6.38 -1.47
C PHE A 111 3.81 -5.92 -0.43
N ILE A 112 3.74 -4.60 -0.22
CA ILE A 112 2.75 -3.93 0.63
C ILE A 112 2.22 -2.72 -0.13
N VAL A 113 0.91 -2.50 -0.14
CA VAL A 113 0.29 -1.28 -0.68
C VAL A 113 0.47 -0.16 0.35
N THR A 114 1.16 0.92 -0.06
CA THR A 114 1.46 2.07 0.80
C THR A 114 0.64 3.30 0.46
N GLU A 115 0.13 3.41 -0.76
CA GLU A 115 -0.69 4.53 -1.20
C GLU A 115 -1.67 4.08 -2.29
N ILE A 116 -2.80 4.78 -2.39
CA ILE A 116 -3.77 4.62 -3.47
C ILE A 116 -3.83 5.91 -4.28
N ASP A 117 -3.39 5.90 -5.53
CA ASP A 117 -3.43 7.10 -6.38
C ASP A 117 -4.86 7.43 -6.80
N ARG A 118 -5.52 6.48 -7.45
CA ARG A 118 -6.84 6.67 -8.08
C ARG A 118 -7.59 5.37 -8.31
N LEU A 119 -8.90 5.51 -8.45
CA LEU A 119 -9.86 4.45 -8.76
C LEU A 119 -10.48 4.71 -10.12
N GLU A 120 -10.63 3.67 -10.94
CA GLU A 120 -11.09 3.79 -12.32
C GLU A 120 -12.03 2.63 -12.70
N ASN A 121 -12.75 2.82 -13.81
CA ASN A 121 -13.57 1.80 -14.44
C ASN A 121 -13.05 1.52 -15.85
N ASN A 122 -13.27 0.31 -16.36
CA ASN A 122 -13.06 0.02 -17.78
C ASN A 122 -14.12 0.82 -18.57
N ASP A 123 -13.68 1.77 -19.39
CA ASP A 123 -14.53 2.61 -20.26
C ASP A 123 -15.06 1.85 -21.49
#